data_AF-A0A8C7LUZ2-F1
#
_entry.id   AF-A0A8C7LUZ2-F1
#
_cell.length_a   1.000
_cell.length_b   1.000
_cell.length_c   1.000
_cell.angle_alpha   90.00
_cell.angle_beta   90.00
_cell.angle_gamma   90.00
#
_symmetry.space_group_name_H-M   'P 1'
#
loop_
_entity.id
_entity.type
_entity.pdbx_description
1 polymer ?
#
loop_
_entity_poly.entity_id
_entity_poly.type
_entity_poly.pdbx_seq_one_letter_code
_entity_poly.pdbx_strand_id
1 'polypeptide(L)'
;MNGAKYKEILDENLLQSAQDLRLGRRFTFQRDYNPKHTAKTTQDWLRAKSRNILDRTSPERPENSCAATHPIQPDRCLNTYLNVIFPHTLYTVSCLVKIATSLNLSPTSSLIVWIYCGIFTCFTFIFSQSYKMDANPCGHCLIINNVDFEPKSELSKRTGSNIDCEKLERRFKSLNFIVLVKRNLKQKQIKQELSALSKKDHSQYDCCVGIMLSHGTEVRLFLSFYKLCNNRFPGAVHGVDGPNVPVQHITNYLNGQNCLSLQGKPNIFFIQACGGGERDTGFEVSPDEARPCIGGTGDHTDAMPMSSSSDSLSTKSDEPDAKATLPTPSNILVSYSTFPGYVSWRDTQAGSWYVETLDNMLEENAATDDLVTMLMMVNHEVSEYTANGLYKQMPGSFNFLRKLLYFQALPCQRPIVS
;
A
#
# COMPACT_ATOMS: atom_id res chain seq x y z
N MET A 1 8.26 -13.71 21.15
CA MET A 1 7.62 -15.03 21.36
C MET A 1 8.68 -16.11 21.21
N ASN A 2 8.84 -17.01 22.19
CA ASN A 2 9.93 -18.01 22.21
C ASN A 2 9.47 -19.37 21.64
N GLY A 3 10.43 -20.27 21.38
CA GLY A 3 10.15 -21.59 20.79
C GLY A 3 9.31 -22.53 21.67
N ALA A 4 9.31 -22.35 23.01
CA ALA A 4 8.45 -23.11 23.90
C ALA A 4 6.97 -22.74 23.73
N LYS A 5 6.65 -21.44 23.74
CA LYS A 5 5.30 -20.93 23.51
C LYS A 5 4.82 -21.17 22.07
N TYR A 6 5.74 -21.25 21.10
CA TYR A 6 5.41 -21.66 19.74
C TYR A 6 5.01 -23.14 19.64
N LYS A 7 5.70 -24.03 20.37
CA LYS A 7 5.34 -25.45 20.46
C LYS A 7 3.93 -25.64 21.04
N GLU A 8 3.56 -24.92 22.10
CA GLU A 8 2.22 -24.98 22.70
C GLU A 8 1.13 -24.65 21.67
N ILE A 9 1.29 -23.52 20.96
CA ILE A 9 0.37 -23.10 19.89
C ILE A 9 0.25 -24.17 18.78
N LEU A 10 1.35 -24.82 18.40
CA LEU A 10 1.33 -25.90 17.41
C LEU A 10 0.63 -27.18 17.92
N ASP A 11 0.81 -27.56 19.18
CA ASP A 11 0.19 -28.77 19.74
C ASP A 11 -1.33 -28.62 19.89
N GLU A 12 -1.80 -27.42 20.24
CA GLU A 12 -3.23 -27.07 20.30
C GLU A 12 -3.89 -26.94 18.93
N ASN A 13 -3.28 -26.19 18.00
CA ASN A 13 -3.99 -25.68 16.83
C ASN A 13 -3.68 -26.45 15.53
N LEU A 14 -2.50 -27.06 15.38
CA LEU A 14 -2.03 -27.54 14.06
C LEU A 14 -2.93 -28.63 13.46
N LEU A 15 -3.43 -29.55 14.28
CA LEU A 15 -4.27 -30.64 13.79
C LEU A 15 -5.68 -30.16 13.43
N GLN A 16 -6.24 -29.24 14.22
CA GLN A 16 -7.55 -28.66 13.94
C GLN A 16 -7.51 -27.82 12.65
N SER A 17 -6.53 -26.92 12.53
CA SER A 17 -6.32 -26.13 11.30
C SER A 17 -6.17 -27.00 10.05
N ALA A 18 -5.48 -28.15 10.14
CA ALA A 18 -5.35 -29.08 9.02
C ALA A 18 -6.66 -29.80 8.66
N GLN A 19 -7.56 -30.03 9.63
CA GLN A 19 -8.90 -30.58 9.41
C GLN A 19 -9.84 -29.54 8.80
N ASP A 20 -9.83 -28.32 9.31
CA ASP A 20 -10.65 -27.20 8.82
C ASP A 20 -10.31 -26.87 7.36
N LEU A 21 -9.01 -26.89 7.03
CA LEU A 21 -8.48 -26.74 5.66
C LEU A 21 -8.60 -28.02 4.81
N ARG A 22 -9.18 -29.10 5.34
CA ARG A 22 -9.42 -30.39 4.66
C ARG A 22 -8.16 -31.04 4.04
N LEU A 23 -6.98 -30.79 4.61
CA LEU A 23 -5.67 -31.22 4.08
C LEU A 23 -5.38 -32.74 4.22
N GLY A 24 -6.36 -33.52 4.69
CA GLY A 24 -6.25 -34.96 4.89
C GLY A 24 -5.26 -35.36 5.99
N ARG A 25 -4.97 -36.66 6.08
CA ARG A 25 -4.07 -37.21 7.12
C ARG A 25 -2.57 -36.95 6.86
N ARG A 26 -2.20 -36.52 5.65
CA ARG A 26 -0.81 -36.26 5.23
C ARG A 26 -0.71 -34.86 4.63
N PHE A 27 -0.24 -33.91 5.44
CA PHE A 27 0.12 -32.56 5.01
C PHE A 27 1.60 -32.30 5.31
N THR A 28 2.24 -31.45 4.51
CA THR A 28 3.62 -31.02 4.69
C THR A 28 3.63 -29.65 5.33
N PHE A 29 4.41 -29.49 6.40
CA PHE A 29 4.53 -28.23 7.14
C PHE A 29 5.73 -27.45 6.61
N GLN A 30 5.49 -26.34 5.92
CA GLN A 30 6.57 -25.46 5.46
C GLN A 30 6.92 -24.45 6.56
N ARG A 31 8.23 -24.28 6.83
CA ARG A 31 8.72 -23.28 7.79
C ARG A 31 9.64 -22.26 7.11
N ASP A 32 9.64 -21.05 7.65
CA ASP A 32 10.65 -20.03 7.36
C ASP A 32 11.84 -20.15 8.34
N TYR A 33 12.83 -19.27 8.17
CA TYR A 33 14.04 -19.22 9.01
C TYR A 33 13.86 -18.48 10.35
N ASN A 34 12.63 -18.17 10.79
CA ASN A 34 12.42 -17.46 12.05
C ASN A 34 13.02 -18.26 13.23
N PRO A 35 13.81 -17.63 14.13
CA PRO A 35 14.48 -18.32 15.25
C PRO A 35 13.55 -19.18 16.12
N LYS A 36 12.26 -18.81 16.25
CA LYS A 36 11.29 -19.60 17.02
C LYS A 36 10.86 -20.91 16.31
N HIS A 37 11.00 -20.98 14.98
CA HIS A 37 10.68 -22.16 14.15
C HIS A 37 11.89 -23.09 13.97
N THR A 38 13.10 -22.53 14.01
CA THR A 38 14.36 -23.29 13.94
C THR A 38 14.85 -23.76 15.32
N ALA A 39 14.32 -23.20 16.42
CA ALA A 39 14.60 -23.61 17.80
C ALA A 39 14.53 -25.13 18.03
N LYS A 40 15.54 -25.68 18.72
CA LYS A 40 15.70 -27.12 18.99
C LYS A 40 14.43 -27.76 19.56
N THR A 41 13.79 -27.13 20.54
CA THR A 41 12.54 -27.60 21.17
C THR A 41 11.36 -27.74 20.21
N THR A 42 11.33 -26.95 19.13
CA THR A 42 10.32 -27.06 18.06
C THR A 42 10.68 -28.18 17.08
N GLN A 43 11.97 -28.32 16.73
CA GLN A 43 12.43 -29.42 15.87
C GLN A 43 12.18 -30.79 16.49
N ASP A 44 12.47 -30.95 17.78
CA ASP A 44 12.30 -32.22 18.51
C ASP A 44 10.81 -32.63 18.56
N TRP A 45 9.89 -31.67 18.74
CA TRP A 45 8.44 -31.93 18.69
C TRP A 45 7.95 -32.32 17.29
N LEU A 46 8.42 -31.65 16.23
CA LEU A 46 8.03 -31.98 14.86
C LEU A 46 8.49 -33.39 14.45
N ARG A 47 9.71 -33.80 14.87
CA ARG A 47 10.21 -35.17 14.70
C ARG A 47 9.34 -36.18 15.46
N ALA A 48 9.03 -35.90 16.73
CA ALA A 48 8.21 -36.79 17.58
C ALA A 48 6.77 -36.99 17.06
N LYS A 49 6.21 -36.00 16.34
CA LYS A 49 4.88 -36.10 15.70
C LYS A 49 4.93 -36.63 14.25
N SER A 50 6.09 -37.08 13.77
CA SER A 50 6.32 -37.65 12.43
C SER A 50 5.75 -36.80 11.28
N ARG A 51 5.95 -35.48 11.34
CA ARG A 51 5.47 -34.55 10.30
C ARG A 51 6.49 -34.37 9.19
N ASN A 52 6.03 -34.36 7.95
CA ASN A 52 6.84 -33.93 6.81
C ASN A 52 7.09 -32.43 6.92
N ILE A 53 8.36 -32.00 6.89
CA ILE A 53 8.75 -30.59 6.93
C ILE A 53 9.37 -30.23 5.58
N LEU A 54 9.02 -29.05 5.05
CA LEU A 54 9.74 -28.44 3.94
C LEU A 54 10.48 -27.20 4.45
N ASP A 55 11.79 -27.17 4.28
CA ASP A 55 12.60 -25.97 4.53
C ASP A 55 12.53 -25.05 3.31
N ARG A 56 12.28 -23.76 3.54
CA ARG A 56 12.25 -22.75 2.50
C ARG A 56 13.68 -22.47 2.03
N THR A 57 14.07 -22.93 0.84
CA THR A 57 15.37 -22.56 0.26
C THR A 57 15.45 -21.06 -0.04
N SER A 58 16.62 -20.47 0.19
CA SER A 58 16.95 -19.11 -0.23
C SER A 58 17.01 -19.02 -1.78
N PRO A 59 16.83 -17.84 -2.38
CA PRO A 59 16.96 -17.68 -3.83
C PRO A 59 18.44 -17.81 -4.23
N GLU A 60 18.77 -18.81 -5.04
CA GLU A 60 20.09 -18.90 -5.66
C GLU A 60 20.23 -17.83 -6.76
N ARG A 61 21.38 -17.15 -6.76
CA ARG A 61 21.76 -16.13 -7.74
C ARG A 61 22.18 -16.85 -9.04
N PRO A 62 21.60 -16.56 -10.21
CA PRO A 62 21.94 -17.29 -11.44
C PRO A 62 23.36 -16.94 -11.90
N GLU A 63 24.23 -17.95 -11.98
CA GLU A 63 25.55 -17.82 -12.60
C GLU A 63 25.45 -17.84 -14.14
N ASN A 64 26.31 -17.05 -14.79
CA ASN A 64 26.40 -16.99 -16.24
C ASN A 64 27.08 -18.25 -16.80
N SER A 65 26.41 -18.99 -17.68
CA SER A 65 26.99 -19.43 -18.97
C SER A 65 26.03 -20.25 -19.82
N CYS A 66 25.68 -19.72 -21.00
CA CYS A 66 25.49 -20.48 -22.25
C CYS A 66 25.22 -19.50 -23.40
N ALA A 67 26.12 -19.42 -24.37
CA ALA A 67 25.99 -18.57 -25.55
C ALA A 67 25.51 -19.40 -26.76
N ALA A 68 24.54 -18.88 -27.53
CA ALA A 68 24.22 -19.36 -28.88
C ALA A 68 23.43 -18.32 -29.72
N THR A 69 24.17 -17.53 -30.50
CA THR A 69 23.90 -17.18 -31.92
C THR A 69 22.46 -16.95 -32.45
N HIS A 70 22.20 -15.68 -32.80
CA HIS A 70 21.52 -15.20 -34.04
C HIS A 70 19.98 -15.37 -34.23
N PRO A 71 19.35 -14.54 -35.11
CA PRO A 71 18.10 -13.85 -34.75
C PRO A 71 16.83 -14.37 -35.46
N ILE A 72 15.66 -14.05 -34.89
CA ILE A 72 14.36 -14.15 -35.57
C ILE A 72 13.60 -12.82 -35.43
N GLN A 73 13.10 -12.32 -36.55
CA GLN A 73 12.37 -11.05 -36.66
C GLN A 73 10.89 -11.17 -36.22
N PRO A 74 10.18 -10.04 -35.99
CA PRO A 74 9.00 -10.01 -35.14
C PRO A 74 7.71 -10.34 -35.90
N ASP A 75 6.84 -11.11 -35.25
CA ASP A 75 5.44 -11.20 -35.66
C ASP A 75 4.51 -11.41 -34.45
N ARG A 76 3.26 -10.91 -34.55
CA ARG A 76 2.16 -10.97 -33.55
C ARG A 76 2.21 -10.00 -32.35
N CYS A 77 1.85 -8.74 -32.61
CA CYS A 77 1.41 -7.74 -31.62
C CYS A 77 0.07 -8.06 -30.88
N LEU A 78 -0.31 -9.34 -30.75
CA LEU A 78 -1.53 -9.78 -30.05
C LEU A 78 -1.22 -10.46 -28.70
N ASN A 79 0.00 -10.96 -28.48
CA ASN A 79 0.37 -11.60 -27.20
C ASN A 79 0.71 -10.60 -26.09
N THR A 80 0.95 -9.33 -26.40
CA THR A 80 1.43 -8.33 -25.41
C THR A 80 0.36 -8.01 -24.36
N TYR A 81 -0.93 -8.01 -24.71
CA TYR A 81 -2.02 -7.65 -23.79
C TYR A 81 -2.29 -8.67 -22.68
N LEU A 82 -1.94 -9.94 -22.87
CA LEU A 82 -2.06 -10.96 -21.82
C LEU A 82 -0.85 -10.99 -20.87
N ASN A 83 0.34 -10.65 -21.37
CA ASN A 83 1.59 -10.74 -20.60
C ASN A 83 1.77 -9.65 -19.53
N VAL A 84 1.05 -8.53 -19.63
CA VAL A 84 1.23 -7.39 -18.72
C VAL A 84 0.61 -7.62 -17.33
N ILE A 85 -0.43 -8.46 -17.19
CA ILE A 85 -1.19 -8.55 -15.94
C ILE A 85 -0.68 -9.67 -15.00
N PHE A 86 -0.06 -10.73 -15.53
CA PHE A 86 0.30 -11.90 -14.70
C PHE A 86 1.53 -12.71 -15.18
N PRO A 87 2.78 -12.34 -14.81
CA PRO A 87 3.96 -13.15 -15.16
C PRO A 87 3.94 -14.56 -14.55
N HIS A 88 3.52 -14.73 -13.29
CA HIS A 88 3.44 -16.05 -12.64
C HIS A 88 2.29 -16.93 -13.14
N THR A 89 1.15 -16.33 -13.53
CA THR A 89 -0.02 -17.09 -14.01
C THR A 89 0.18 -17.58 -15.44
N LEU A 90 0.86 -16.78 -16.29
CA LEU A 90 1.25 -17.25 -17.63
C LEU A 90 2.32 -18.33 -17.59
N TYR A 91 3.23 -18.31 -16.60
CA TYR A 91 4.17 -19.41 -16.43
C TYR A 91 3.47 -20.72 -16.05
N THR A 92 2.51 -20.68 -15.13
CA THR A 92 1.72 -21.87 -14.74
C THR A 92 0.78 -22.34 -15.86
N VAL A 93 0.10 -21.44 -16.59
CA VAL A 93 -0.73 -21.82 -17.75
C VAL A 93 0.14 -22.35 -18.90
N SER A 94 1.30 -21.74 -19.19
CA SER A 94 2.25 -22.22 -20.20
C SER A 94 2.85 -23.58 -19.83
N CYS A 95 3.19 -23.80 -18.55
CA CYS A 95 3.58 -25.11 -18.05
C CYS A 95 2.46 -26.14 -18.18
N LEU A 96 1.22 -25.83 -17.79
CA LEU A 96 0.08 -26.75 -17.91
C LEU A 96 -0.23 -27.09 -19.37
N VAL A 97 -0.17 -26.12 -20.28
CA VAL A 97 -0.31 -26.36 -21.72
C VAL A 97 0.85 -27.21 -22.25
N LYS A 98 2.12 -26.88 -21.93
CA LYS A 98 3.28 -27.70 -22.35
C LYS A 98 3.22 -29.13 -21.80
N ILE A 99 2.77 -29.31 -20.56
CA ILE A 99 2.56 -30.63 -19.94
C ILE A 99 1.46 -31.38 -20.71
N ALA A 100 0.32 -30.76 -20.99
CA ALA A 100 -0.77 -31.38 -21.75
C ALA A 100 -0.33 -31.79 -23.17
N THR A 101 0.43 -30.93 -23.87
CA THR A 101 0.99 -31.25 -25.20
C THR A 101 2.04 -32.36 -25.12
N SER A 102 2.90 -32.38 -24.09
CA SER A 102 3.93 -33.43 -23.93
C SER A 102 3.35 -34.81 -23.58
N LEU A 103 2.13 -34.85 -23.03
CA LEU A 103 1.44 -36.08 -22.63
C LEU A 103 0.50 -36.65 -23.70
N ASN A 104 0.38 -36.02 -24.88
CA ASN A 104 -0.48 -36.46 -26.00
C ASN A 104 -1.93 -36.79 -25.58
N LEU A 105 -2.49 -36.01 -24.65
CA LEU A 105 -3.83 -36.25 -24.11
C LEU A 105 -4.92 -35.89 -25.13
N SER A 106 -5.84 -36.83 -25.37
CA SER A 106 -7.03 -36.62 -26.22
C SER A 106 -7.88 -35.43 -25.70
N PRO A 107 -8.43 -34.56 -26.59
CA PRO A 107 -9.36 -33.48 -26.22
C PRO A 107 -10.60 -33.92 -25.43
N THR A 108 -10.96 -35.21 -25.49
CA THR A 108 -12.08 -35.80 -24.74
C THR A 108 -11.72 -36.36 -23.37
N SER A 109 -10.44 -36.29 -22.98
CA SER A 109 -9.99 -36.83 -21.68
C SER A 109 -10.46 -35.96 -20.51
N SER A 110 -10.97 -36.60 -19.46
CA SER A 110 -11.36 -35.92 -18.22
C SER A 110 -10.24 -35.06 -17.66
N LEU A 111 -8.97 -35.46 -17.85
CA LEU A 111 -7.81 -34.71 -17.38
C LEU A 111 -7.72 -33.30 -17.97
N ILE A 112 -8.06 -33.13 -19.26
CA ILE A 112 -8.09 -31.81 -19.91
C ILE A 112 -9.23 -30.96 -19.34
N VAL A 113 -10.40 -31.53 -19.09
CA VAL A 113 -11.51 -30.83 -18.43
C VAL A 113 -11.12 -30.40 -17.02
N TRP A 114 -10.41 -31.24 -16.26
CA TRP A 114 -9.89 -30.88 -14.94
C TRP A 114 -8.81 -29.80 -14.99
N ILE A 115 -7.94 -29.77 -16.00
CA ILE A 115 -6.95 -28.70 -16.20
C ILE A 115 -7.65 -27.37 -16.54
N TYR A 116 -8.58 -27.35 -17.49
CA TYR A 116 -9.32 -26.12 -17.83
C TYR A 116 -10.24 -25.66 -16.69
N CYS A 117 -10.91 -26.58 -15.99
CA CYS A 117 -11.71 -26.25 -14.81
C CYS A 117 -10.84 -25.76 -13.64
N GLY A 118 -9.64 -26.32 -13.47
CA GLY A 118 -8.63 -25.86 -12.51
C GLY A 118 -8.09 -24.46 -12.84
N ILE A 119 -7.79 -24.18 -14.11
CA ILE A 119 -7.40 -22.85 -14.59
C ILE A 119 -8.56 -21.86 -14.39
N PHE A 120 -9.80 -22.25 -14.74
CA PHE A 120 -10.98 -21.40 -14.59
C PHE A 120 -11.34 -21.13 -13.12
N THR A 121 -11.24 -22.12 -12.24
CA THR A 121 -11.43 -21.93 -10.78
C THR A 121 -10.32 -21.10 -10.16
N CYS A 122 -9.06 -21.27 -10.56
CA CYS A 122 -7.96 -20.42 -10.11
C CYS A 122 -8.13 -18.97 -10.60
N PHE A 123 -8.50 -18.78 -11.86
CA PHE A 123 -8.76 -17.46 -12.46
C PHE A 123 -9.94 -16.75 -11.79
N THR A 124 -11.07 -17.42 -11.58
CA THR A 124 -12.23 -16.86 -10.86
C THR A 124 -11.94 -16.60 -9.37
N PHE A 125 -11.11 -17.42 -8.73
CA PHE A 125 -10.65 -17.19 -7.35
C PHE A 125 -9.73 -15.96 -7.23
N ILE A 126 -8.86 -15.70 -8.21
CA ILE A 126 -8.02 -14.50 -8.26
C ILE A 126 -8.88 -13.25 -8.54
N PHE A 127 -9.81 -13.29 -9.49
CA PHE A 127 -10.75 -12.19 -9.74
C PHE A 127 -11.68 -11.89 -8.54
N SER A 128 -11.93 -12.88 -7.68
CA SER A 128 -12.62 -12.65 -6.40
C SER A 128 -11.81 -11.77 -5.43
N GLN A 129 -10.47 -11.82 -5.51
CA GLN A 129 -9.55 -11.18 -4.57
C GLN A 129 -9.00 -9.80 -4.99
N SER A 130 -9.28 -9.31 -6.20
CA SER A 130 -8.89 -7.96 -6.65
C SER A 130 -10.09 -7.01 -6.81
N TYR A 131 -9.85 -5.70 -6.65
CA TYR A 131 -10.80 -4.67 -7.07
C TYR A 131 -10.87 -4.62 -8.60
N LYS A 132 -12.08 -4.35 -9.10
CA LYS A 132 -12.30 -3.95 -10.50
C LYS A 132 -11.65 -2.58 -10.69
N MET A 133 -10.83 -2.43 -11.73
CA MET A 133 -10.05 -1.25 -12.09
C MET A 133 -9.90 -1.18 -13.62
N ASP A 134 -11.03 -1.28 -14.34
CA ASP A 134 -11.09 -1.31 -15.82
C ASP A 134 -11.91 -0.15 -16.42
N ALA A 135 -12.54 0.68 -15.57
CA ALA A 135 -13.23 1.89 -15.98
C ALA A 135 -12.28 2.88 -16.69
N ASN A 136 -12.78 3.51 -17.75
CA ASN A 136 -12.03 4.51 -18.51
C ASN A 136 -12.75 5.87 -18.47
N PRO A 137 -12.26 6.87 -17.71
CA PRO A 137 -11.09 6.83 -16.80
C PRO A 137 -11.36 6.07 -15.50
N CYS A 138 -10.29 5.67 -14.79
CA CYS A 138 -10.34 4.94 -13.51
C CYS A 138 -11.17 5.65 -12.44
N GLY A 139 -11.11 6.98 -12.44
CA GLY A 139 -11.89 7.87 -11.60
C GLY A 139 -11.25 9.22 -11.36
N HIS A 140 -11.65 9.91 -10.29
CA HIS A 140 -11.09 11.21 -9.92
C HIS A 140 -9.89 11.10 -8.99
N CYS A 141 -8.87 11.93 -9.23
CA CYS A 141 -7.76 12.18 -8.33
C CYS A 141 -7.71 13.66 -7.96
N LEU A 142 -8.01 14.01 -6.71
CA LEU A 142 -7.90 15.38 -6.21
C LEU A 142 -6.54 15.59 -5.56
N ILE A 143 -5.75 16.55 -6.05
CA ILE A 143 -4.47 16.93 -5.46
C ILE A 143 -4.62 18.32 -4.84
N ILE A 144 -4.49 18.42 -3.51
CA ILE A 144 -4.40 19.70 -2.79
C ILE A 144 -2.93 19.94 -2.47
N ASN A 145 -2.35 20.98 -3.07
CA ASN A 145 -0.94 21.36 -2.89
C ASN A 145 -0.84 22.76 -2.24
N ASN A 146 -0.53 22.78 -0.95
CA ASN A 146 -0.35 24.00 -0.17
C ASN A 146 1.15 24.28 0.01
N VAL A 147 1.58 25.42 -0.51
CA VAL A 147 2.99 25.84 -0.63
C VAL A 147 3.24 27.17 0.08
N ASP A 148 2.40 28.17 -0.20
CA ASP A 148 2.54 29.53 0.31
C ASP A 148 1.51 29.78 1.42
N PHE A 149 1.98 29.80 2.66
CA PHE A 149 1.17 30.01 3.86
C PHE A 149 1.11 31.49 4.24
N GLU A 150 -0.01 31.93 4.82
CA GLU A 150 -0.21 33.31 5.26
C GLU A 150 0.71 33.61 6.46
N PRO A 151 1.41 34.76 6.54
CA PRO A 151 2.41 35.01 7.59
C PRO A 151 1.91 34.83 9.03
N LYS A 152 0.62 35.10 9.26
CA LYS A 152 -0.08 34.92 10.55
C LYS A 152 -0.25 33.46 11.00
N SER A 153 0.01 32.48 10.12
CA SER A 153 -0.15 31.06 10.44
C SER A 153 1.09 30.45 11.08
N GLU A 154 2.22 31.17 11.12
CA GLU A 154 3.52 30.72 11.64
C GLU A 154 4.09 29.48 10.90
N LEU A 155 3.49 29.12 9.76
CA LEU A 155 3.91 28.01 8.90
C LEU A 155 4.85 28.51 7.81
N SER A 156 5.89 27.74 7.51
CA SER A 156 6.90 28.12 6.52
C SER A 156 6.44 27.84 5.08
N LYS A 157 7.22 28.31 4.10
CA LYS A 157 6.97 28.03 2.69
C LYS A 157 7.48 26.63 2.32
N ARG A 158 6.62 25.80 1.72
CA ARG A 158 6.95 24.41 1.34
C ARG A 158 7.61 24.31 -0.05
N THR A 159 8.75 24.98 -0.22
CA THR A 159 9.57 24.96 -1.45
C THR A 159 9.87 23.53 -1.90
N GLY A 160 9.73 23.24 -3.20
CA GLY A 160 9.83 21.87 -3.74
C GLY A 160 8.49 21.11 -3.81
N SER A 161 7.47 21.47 -3.04
CA SER A 161 6.15 20.79 -3.10
C SER A 161 5.38 20.99 -4.43
N ASN A 162 5.81 21.91 -5.28
CA ASN A 162 5.33 21.99 -6.66
C ASN A 162 5.86 20.84 -7.54
N ILE A 163 7.10 20.39 -7.28
CA ILE A 163 7.76 19.29 -7.98
C ILE A 163 7.05 17.98 -7.62
N ASP A 164 6.76 17.78 -6.33
CA ASP A 164 5.90 16.70 -5.82
C ASP A 164 4.53 16.68 -6.51
N CYS A 165 3.89 17.85 -6.61
CA CYS A 165 2.59 18.00 -7.26
C CYS A 165 2.62 17.64 -8.75
N GLU A 166 3.69 18.02 -9.46
CA GLU A 166 3.86 17.75 -10.89
C GLU A 166 4.24 16.30 -11.18
N LYS A 167 5.06 15.68 -10.32
CA LYS A 167 5.33 14.23 -10.30
C LYS A 167 4.03 13.44 -10.18
N LEU A 168 3.25 13.70 -9.12
CA LEU A 168 1.99 12.99 -8.88
C LEU A 168 0.90 13.32 -9.91
N GLU A 169 0.82 14.56 -10.40
CA GLU A 169 -0.13 14.90 -11.48
C GLU A 169 0.16 14.11 -12.77
N ARG A 170 1.44 13.98 -13.14
CA ARG A 170 1.87 13.16 -14.28
C ARG A 170 1.56 11.68 -14.06
N ARG A 171 1.88 11.16 -12.87
CA ARG A 171 1.65 9.75 -12.50
C ARG A 171 0.18 9.36 -12.54
N PHE A 172 -0.69 10.11 -11.88
CA PHE A 172 -2.11 9.75 -11.85
C PHE A 172 -2.80 9.98 -13.20
N LYS A 173 -2.27 10.85 -14.08
CA LYS A 173 -2.69 10.90 -15.50
C LYS A 173 -2.27 9.66 -16.28
N SER A 174 -1.04 9.14 -16.12
CA SER A 174 -0.60 7.91 -16.82
C SER A 174 -1.31 6.65 -16.31
N LEU A 175 -1.75 6.64 -15.05
CA LEU A 175 -2.64 5.63 -14.44
C LEU A 175 -4.14 5.87 -14.73
N ASN A 176 -4.46 6.66 -15.76
CA ASN A 176 -5.80 6.91 -16.28
C ASN A 176 -6.81 7.57 -15.30
N PHE A 177 -6.36 8.46 -14.41
CA PHE A 177 -7.26 9.26 -13.55
C PHE A 177 -7.52 10.67 -14.11
N ILE A 178 -8.73 11.19 -13.86
CA ILE A 178 -9.06 12.60 -14.01
C ILE A 178 -8.44 13.36 -12.83
N VAL A 179 -7.22 13.87 -13.03
CA VAL A 179 -6.50 14.65 -12.02
C VAL A 179 -7.04 16.09 -11.93
N LEU A 180 -7.30 16.53 -10.70
CA LEU A 180 -7.79 17.86 -10.35
C LEU A 180 -6.83 18.50 -9.35
N VAL A 181 -5.97 19.41 -9.81
CA VAL A 181 -5.02 20.12 -8.94
C VAL A 181 -5.66 21.38 -8.37
N LYS A 182 -5.51 21.57 -7.06
CA LYS A 182 -5.92 22.77 -6.31
C LYS A 182 -4.73 23.27 -5.49
N ARG A 183 -4.37 24.53 -5.67
CA ARG A 183 -3.17 25.13 -5.03
C ARG A 183 -3.55 26.14 -3.95
N ASN A 184 -2.76 26.17 -2.87
CA ASN A 184 -2.85 27.14 -1.78
C ASN A 184 -4.27 27.36 -1.22
N LEU A 185 -4.94 26.26 -0.82
CA LEU A 185 -6.30 26.31 -0.28
C LEU A 185 -6.34 26.62 1.22
N LYS A 186 -7.24 27.52 1.61
CA LYS A 186 -7.62 27.75 3.01
C LYS A 186 -8.43 26.59 3.58
N GLN A 187 -8.48 26.44 4.90
CA GLN A 187 -9.17 25.34 5.59
C GLN A 187 -10.63 25.15 5.13
N LYS A 188 -11.35 26.27 4.93
CA LYS A 188 -12.72 26.27 4.41
C LYS A 188 -12.80 25.80 2.96
N GLN A 189 -11.83 26.17 2.12
CA GLN A 189 -11.77 25.77 0.71
C GLN A 189 -11.43 24.28 0.55
N ILE A 190 -10.53 23.74 1.38
CA ILE A 190 -10.25 22.29 1.44
C ILE A 190 -11.55 21.51 1.69
N LYS A 191 -12.35 21.91 2.68
CA LYS A 191 -13.66 21.30 2.99
C LYS A 191 -14.66 21.46 1.84
N GLN A 192 -14.64 22.58 1.13
CA GLN A 192 -15.51 22.84 -0.02
C GLN A 192 -15.16 21.94 -1.22
N GLU A 193 -13.88 21.80 -1.57
CA GLU A 193 -13.43 20.94 -2.67
C GLU A 193 -13.68 19.45 -2.38
N LEU A 194 -13.44 19.00 -1.15
CA LEU A 194 -13.79 17.64 -0.72
C LEU A 194 -15.30 17.38 -0.76
N SER A 195 -16.12 18.35 -0.32
CA SER A 195 -17.58 18.26 -0.42
C SER A 195 -18.09 18.35 -1.87
N ALA A 196 -17.39 19.03 -2.76
CA ALA A 196 -17.72 19.08 -4.18
C ALA A 196 -17.39 17.73 -4.85
N LEU A 197 -16.24 17.13 -4.50
CA LEU A 197 -15.84 15.81 -4.99
C LEU A 197 -16.80 14.71 -4.50
N SER A 198 -17.24 14.73 -3.24
CA SER A 198 -18.19 13.74 -2.70
C SER A 198 -19.60 13.84 -3.28
N LYS A 199 -19.94 14.96 -3.94
CA LYS A 199 -21.24 15.20 -4.58
C LYS A 199 -21.26 14.85 -6.08
N LYS A 200 -20.13 14.49 -6.67
CA LYS A 200 -20.09 13.98 -8.04
C LYS A 200 -20.68 12.59 -8.10
N ASP A 201 -21.22 12.22 -9.27
CA ASP A 201 -21.53 10.82 -9.53
C ASP A 201 -20.24 10.07 -9.90
N HIS A 202 -19.88 9.08 -9.08
CA HIS A 202 -18.75 8.17 -9.30
C HIS A 202 -19.21 6.80 -9.81
N SER A 203 -20.49 6.62 -10.17
CA SER A 203 -21.05 5.30 -10.52
C SER A 203 -20.29 4.63 -11.67
N GLN A 204 -19.90 5.41 -12.68
CA GLN A 204 -19.12 4.99 -13.85
C GLN A 204 -17.62 4.76 -13.59
N TYR A 205 -17.09 5.19 -12.44
CA TYR A 205 -15.68 5.08 -12.08
C TYR A 205 -15.44 3.90 -11.14
N ASP A 206 -14.23 3.36 -11.12
CA ASP A 206 -13.87 2.23 -10.25
C ASP A 206 -13.18 2.69 -8.95
N CYS A 207 -12.52 3.85 -8.90
CA CYS A 207 -11.73 4.32 -7.76
C CYS A 207 -11.84 5.84 -7.52
N CYS A 208 -11.51 6.31 -6.31
CA CYS A 208 -11.27 7.74 -6.04
C CYS A 208 -9.96 7.94 -5.25
N VAL A 209 -9.20 8.98 -5.59
CA VAL A 209 -7.90 9.31 -4.97
C VAL A 209 -7.91 10.73 -4.40
N GLY A 210 -7.36 10.91 -3.19
CA GLY A 210 -7.17 12.21 -2.53
C GLY A 210 -5.74 12.40 -2.05
N ILE A 211 -4.99 13.28 -2.70
CA ILE A 211 -3.59 13.61 -2.38
C ILE A 211 -3.55 14.94 -1.64
N MET A 212 -2.88 14.95 -0.48
CA MET A 212 -2.74 16.11 0.39
C MET A 212 -1.25 16.42 0.57
N LEU A 213 -0.76 17.52 -0.03
CA LEU A 213 0.60 18.03 0.15
C LEU A 213 0.50 19.34 0.96
N SER A 214 0.81 19.30 2.25
CA SER A 214 0.70 20.48 3.14
C SER A 214 1.56 20.34 4.39
N HIS A 215 1.59 21.37 5.23
CA HIS A 215 1.97 21.20 6.63
C HIS A 215 0.99 20.28 7.34
N GLY A 216 1.53 19.50 8.28
CA GLY A 216 0.78 18.58 9.11
C GLY A 216 1.01 18.82 10.58
N THR A 217 0.06 18.35 11.39
CA THR A 217 0.22 18.34 12.85
C THR A 217 -0.40 17.08 13.43
N GLU A 218 0.15 16.62 14.55
CA GLU A 218 -0.50 15.61 15.37
C GLU A 218 -1.76 16.25 15.99
N VAL A 219 -2.94 15.70 15.71
CA VAL A 219 -4.15 16.11 16.43
C VAL A 219 -4.13 15.42 17.81
N ARG A 220 -3.35 15.96 18.75
CA ARG A 220 -3.50 15.62 20.16
C ARG A 220 -4.88 16.10 20.63
N LEU A 221 -5.78 15.15 20.89
CA LEU A 221 -7.19 15.37 21.19
C LEU A 221 -7.41 15.96 22.60
N PHE A 222 -6.96 17.20 22.84
CA PHE A 222 -6.97 17.79 24.19
C PHE A 222 -8.24 18.55 24.60
N LEU A 223 -9.27 18.65 23.75
CA LEU A 223 -10.43 19.55 24.01
C LEU A 223 -11.85 18.98 23.73
N SER A 224 -12.04 17.66 23.64
CA SER A 224 -13.41 17.09 23.73
C SER A 224 -13.46 15.61 24.07
N PHE A 225 -13.65 15.32 25.36
CA PHE A 225 -13.90 13.98 25.91
C PHE A 225 -15.19 13.32 25.40
N TYR A 226 -16.07 14.07 24.71
CA TYR A 226 -17.28 13.55 24.05
C TYR A 226 -17.12 13.19 22.56
N LYS A 227 -15.92 13.34 21.97
CA LYS A 227 -15.66 13.00 20.55
C LYS A 227 -14.55 11.96 20.37
N LEU A 228 -14.33 11.12 21.39
CA LEU A 228 -13.09 10.35 21.59
C LEU A 228 -13.14 8.88 21.11
N CYS A 229 -14.11 8.51 20.27
CA CYS A 229 -14.27 7.13 19.77
C CYS A 229 -14.38 6.98 18.23
N ASN A 230 -14.24 8.08 17.45
CA ASN A 230 -14.50 8.06 16.00
C ASN A 230 -13.36 8.58 15.10
N ASN A 231 -12.19 8.93 15.65
CA ASN A 231 -11.01 9.28 14.86
C ASN A 231 -10.16 8.03 14.58
N ARG A 232 -10.45 7.35 13.48
CA ARG A 232 -9.74 6.16 12.96
C ARG A 232 -8.44 6.50 12.25
N PHE A 233 -8.28 7.75 11.82
CA PHE A 233 -7.13 8.24 11.07
C PHE A 233 -6.47 9.42 11.82
N PRO A 234 -5.19 9.30 12.22
CA PRO A 234 -4.48 10.35 12.97
C PRO A 234 -4.07 11.53 12.08
N GLY A 235 -3.65 12.62 12.73
CA GLY A 235 -3.12 13.81 12.06
C GLY A 235 -4.15 14.73 11.40
N ALA A 236 -3.67 15.90 10.97
CA ALA A 236 -4.44 16.90 10.22
C ALA A 236 -3.59 17.60 9.17
N VAL A 237 -4.25 18.11 8.14
CA VAL A 237 -3.67 18.85 7.01
C VAL A 237 -3.99 20.34 7.19
N HIS A 238 -2.98 21.20 7.21
CA HIS A 238 -3.18 22.65 7.36
C HIS A 238 -3.70 23.30 6.06
N GLY A 239 -4.63 24.26 6.20
CA GLY A 239 -4.92 25.24 5.16
C GLY A 239 -3.88 26.36 5.17
N VAL A 240 -3.73 27.08 4.06
CA VAL A 240 -2.76 28.20 3.98
C VAL A 240 -3.07 29.36 4.93
N ASP A 241 -4.30 29.45 5.44
CA ASP A 241 -4.74 30.40 6.46
C ASP A 241 -4.32 30.04 7.88
N GLY A 242 -3.79 28.83 8.11
CA GLY A 242 -3.32 28.31 9.41
C GLY A 242 -4.19 27.21 10.02
N PRO A 243 -5.53 27.31 10.09
CA PRO A 243 -6.37 26.25 10.62
C PRO A 243 -6.26 24.93 9.83
N ASN A 244 -6.37 23.79 10.53
CA ASN A 244 -6.20 22.45 9.94
C ASN A 244 -7.52 21.68 9.73
N VAL A 245 -7.45 20.63 8.90
CA VAL A 245 -8.53 19.66 8.66
C VAL A 245 -8.04 18.27 9.07
N PRO A 246 -8.65 17.62 10.09
CA PRO A 246 -8.29 16.25 10.47
C PRO A 246 -8.42 15.26 9.32
N VAL A 247 -7.49 14.31 9.19
CA VAL A 247 -7.54 13.30 8.12
C VAL A 247 -8.80 12.43 8.22
N GLN A 248 -9.34 12.23 9.44
CA GLN A 248 -10.66 11.63 9.63
C GLN A 248 -11.79 12.40 8.92
N HIS A 249 -11.77 13.73 8.95
CA HIS A 249 -12.77 14.52 8.25
C HIS A 249 -12.59 14.44 6.74
N ILE A 250 -11.34 14.42 6.24
CA ILE A 250 -11.02 14.27 4.81
C ILE A 250 -11.56 12.94 4.27
N THR A 251 -11.19 11.83 4.92
CA THR A 251 -11.63 10.47 4.56
C THR A 251 -13.15 10.29 4.68
N ASN A 252 -13.79 10.94 5.66
CA ASN A 252 -15.24 10.85 5.83
C ASN A 252 -16.04 11.41 4.64
N TYR A 253 -15.54 12.40 3.89
CA TYR A 253 -16.27 12.92 2.72
C TYR A 253 -16.50 11.86 1.64
N LEU A 254 -15.54 10.94 1.44
CA LEU A 254 -15.59 9.94 0.35
C LEU A 254 -15.96 8.53 0.84
N ASN A 255 -16.32 8.37 2.12
CA ASN A 255 -16.75 7.07 2.63
C ASN A 255 -18.12 6.65 2.04
N GLY A 256 -18.42 5.36 2.08
CA GLY A 256 -19.66 4.81 1.49
C GLY A 256 -20.97 5.26 2.15
N GLN A 257 -20.95 5.98 3.27
CA GLN A 257 -22.14 6.61 3.86
C GLN A 257 -22.42 7.99 3.26
N ASN A 258 -21.37 8.78 3.03
CA ASN A 258 -21.46 10.16 2.54
C ASN A 258 -21.36 10.27 1.01
N CYS A 259 -20.81 9.25 0.34
CA CYS A 259 -20.75 9.15 -1.12
C CYS A 259 -21.21 7.75 -1.57
N LEU A 260 -22.51 7.61 -1.86
CA LEU A 260 -23.12 6.31 -2.19
C LEU A 260 -22.53 5.68 -3.46
N SER A 261 -22.15 6.49 -4.46
CA SER A 261 -21.56 6.03 -5.73
C SER A 261 -20.13 5.49 -5.60
N LEU A 262 -19.51 5.64 -4.42
CA LEU A 262 -18.22 5.05 -4.02
C LEU A 262 -18.37 3.83 -3.09
N GLN A 263 -19.59 3.34 -2.83
CA GLN A 263 -19.78 2.12 -2.04
C GLN A 263 -19.10 0.91 -2.70
N GLY A 264 -18.31 0.17 -1.91
CA GLY A 264 -17.57 -1.00 -2.37
C GLY A 264 -16.33 -0.70 -3.22
N LYS A 265 -16.08 0.57 -3.57
CA LYS A 265 -14.94 1.03 -4.39
C LYS A 265 -13.78 1.50 -3.51
N PRO A 266 -12.51 1.31 -3.94
CA PRO A 266 -11.36 1.80 -3.21
C PRO A 266 -11.28 3.32 -3.20
N ASN A 267 -11.07 3.87 -2.00
CA ASN A 267 -10.81 5.28 -1.74
C ASN A 267 -9.40 5.42 -1.17
N ILE A 268 -8.47 5.93 -1.98
CA ILE A 268 -7.05 6.00 -1.65
C ILE A 268 -6.68 7.42 -1.26
N PHE A 269 -5.94 7.57 -0.16
CA PHE A 269 -5.44 8.86 0.29
C PHE A 269 -3.93 8.81 0.48
N PHE A 270 -3.23 9.82 -0.05
CA PHE A 270 -1.79 10.00 0.12
C PHE A 270 -1.56 11.32 0.87
N ILE A 271 -1.01 11.24 2.08
CA ILE A 271 -0.87 12.35 3.01
C ILE A 271 0.63 12.68 3.19
N GLN A 272 1.12 13.62 2.38
CA GLN A 272 2.43 14.26 2.57
C GLN A 272 2.25 15.46 3.50
N ALA A 273 2.32 15.18 4.80
CA ALA A 273 2.22 16.16 5.87
C ALA A 273 2.91 15.61 7.13
N CYS A 274 3.50 16.47 7.96
CA CYS A 274 4.13 16.01 9.22
C CYS A 274 3.13 15.33 10.15
N GLY A 275 3.53 14.18 10.69
CA GLY A 275 2.77 13.45 11.70
C GLY A 275 2.83 14.11 13.08
N GLY A 276 3.88 14.89 13.36
CA GLY A 276 4.13 15.64 14.59
C GLY A 276 5.52 16.27 14.58
N GLY A 277 5.97 16.76 15.75
CA GLY A 277 7.24 17.50 15.91
C GLY A 277 8.48 16.66 16.21
N GLU A 278 8.35 15.35 16.40
CA GLU A 278 9.45 14.49 16.86
C GLU A 278 10.38 14.11 15.70
N ARG A 279 11.69 14.17 15.93
CA ARG A 279 12.70 13.77 14.93
C ARG A 279 13.18 12.36 15.26
N ASP A 280 12.99 11.44 14.34
CA ASP A 280 13.49 10.06 14.47
C ASP A 280 15.01 10.03 14.23
N THR A 281 15.76 9.43 15.16
CA THR A 281 17.21 9.21 15.06
C THR A 281 17.56 7.76 14.68
N GLY A 282 16.57 6.89 14.53
CA GLY A 282 16.76 5.47 14.28
C GLY A 282 17.43 4.71 15.43
N PHE A 283 17.91 3.51 15.11
CA PHE A 283 18.71 2.64 15.97
C PHE A 283 19.78 1.92 15.14
N GLU A 284 20.88 1.50 15.77
CA GLU A 284 21.94 0.75 15.08
C GLU A 284 21.49 -0.67 14.72
N VAL A 285 21.76 -1.08 13.48
CA VAL A 285 21.52 -2.43 12.96
C VAL A 285 22.87 -3.13 12.78
N SER A 286 22.93 -4.45 12.94
CA SER A 286 24.17 -5.23 12.80
C SER A 286 24.80 -5.09 11.40
N PRO A 287 26.14 -5.14 11.27
CA PRO A 287 26.85 -4.90 10.00
C PRO A 287 26.38 -5.76 8.81
N ASP A 288 25.89 -6.97 9.07
CA ASP A 288 25.44 -7.91 8.04
C ASP A 288 24.15 -7.45 7.29
N GLU A 289 23.42 -6.45 7.82
CA GLU A 289 22.23 -5.87 7.17
C GLU A 289 22.50 -4.45 6.63
N ALA A 290 23.71 -3.91 6.79
CA ALA A 290 24.04 -2.52 6.44
C ALA A 290 24.44 -2.35 4.96
N ARG A 291 23.61 -1.65 4.19
CA ARG A 291 23.98 -1.11 2.87
C ARG A 291 24.66 0.27 3.00
N PRO A 292 25.52 0.68 2.05
CA PRO A 292 26.10 2.02 2.06
C PRO A 292 24.99 3.08 1.96
N CYS A 293 24.99 4.01 2.90
CA CYS A 293 23.93 5.01 3.06
C CYS A 293 23.89 5.99 1.88
N ILE A 294 22.71 6.22 1.29
CA ILE A 294 22.49 7.31 0.34
C ILE A 294 22.21 8.58 1.15
N GLY A 295 23.17 9.51 1.16
CA GLY A 295 23.07 10.78 1.88
C GLY A 295 22.20 11.79 1.14
N GLY A 296 21.15 12.30 1.80
CA GLY A 296 20.27 13.35 1.26
C GLY A 296 20.38 14.67 2.04
N THR A 297 20.41 15.79 1.32
CA THR A 297 20.45 17.17 1.87
C THR A 297 19.08 17.64 2.37
N GLY A 298 18.57 17.00 3.42
CA GLY A 298 17.28 17.33 4.04
C GLY A 298 17.33 18.59 4.92
N ASP A 299 17.16 19.77 4.33
CA ASP A 299 17.29 21.06 5.04
C ASP A 299 15.98 21.58 5.67
N HIS A 300 14.82 20.95 5.40
CA HIS A 300 13.51 21.48 5.82
C HIS A 300 12.57 20.42 6.42
N THR A 301 11.79 20.84 7.42
CA THR A 301 10.84 20.02 8.20
C THR A 301 9.48 20.70 8.32
N ASP A 302 8.39 19.96 8.21
CA ASP A 302 7.03 20.54 8.13
C ASP A 302 6.26 20.65 9.51
N ALA A 303 6.93 20.74 10.69
CA ALA A 303 6.32 20.53 12.05
C ALA A 303 6.46 21.67 13.12
N MET A 304 5.81 21.54 14.30
CA MET A 304 5.59 22.57 15.38
C MET A 304 5.72 22.03 16.86
N PRO A 305 5.89 22.87 17.92
CA PRO A 305 6.16 22.46 19.34
C PRO A 305 4.95 22.48 20.36
N MET A 306 5.10 21.92 21.59
CA MET A 306 4.01 21.59 22.56
C MET A 306 4.31 21.77 24.10
N SER A 307 3.29 21.74 24.98
CA SER A 307 3.36 21.75 26.48
C SER A 307 2.22 20.92 27.18
N SER A 308 2.26 20.65 28.51
CA SER A 308 1.54 19.52 29.18
C SER A 308 1.02 19.70 30.65
N SER A 309 0.02 18.89 31.08
CA SER A 309 -0.31 18.44 32.48
C SER A 309 -1.50 17.42 32.52
N SER A 310 -1.87 16.84 33.69
CA SER A 310 -2.38 15.44 33.83
C SER A 310 -3.74 15.16 34.54
N ASP A 311 -4.23 13.91 34.35
CA ASP A 311 -4.90 12.96 35.31
C ASP A 311 -6.41 12.53 35.28
N SER A 312 -6.57 11.19 35.19
CA SER A 312 -7.61 10.28 35.78
C SER A 312 -8.98 10.02 35.08
N LEU A 313 -9.69 8.96 35.51
CA LEU A 313 -10.26 7.90 34.61
C LEU A 313 -11.70 7.41 34.95
N SER A 314 -12.38 6.77 33.96
CA SER A 314 -13.48 5.74 34.01
C SER A 314 -14.83 6.16 33.34
N THR A 315 -15.73 5.31 32.77
CA THR A 315 -15.74 3.84 32.51
C THR A 315 -16.46 3.44 31.16
N LYS A 316 -17.20 2.30 31.06
CA LYS A 316 -17.78 1.67 29.84
C LYS A 316 -19.31 1.38 29.92
N SER A 317 -19.96 1.11 28.77
CA SER A 317 -20.86 -0.06 28.51
C SER A 317 -21.30 -0.17 27.02
N ASP A 318 -21.73 -1.36 26.59
CA ASP A 318 -21.99 -1.81 25.19
C ASP A 318 -23.47 -2.24 24.97
N GLU A 319 -23.94 -2.41 23.72
CA GLU A 319 -25.18 -3.13 23.31
C GLU A 319 -25.13 -3.59 21.80
N PRO A 320 -25.94 -4.58 21.31
CA PRO A 320 -25.54 -5.47 20.20
C PRO A 320 -26.44 -5.50 18.92
N ASP A 321 -26.26 -6.58 18.13
CA ASP A 321 -26.99 -7.11 16.96
C ASP A 321 -26.60 -6.71 15.52
N ALA A 322 -26.18 -7.72 14.74
CA ALA A 322 -25.46 -7.58 13.47
C ALA A 322 -26.32 -7.89 12.24
N LYS A 323 -26.59 -6.87 11.43
CA LYS A 323 -26.83 -7.04 9.99
C LYS A 323 -25.52 -7.39 9.28
N ALA A 324 -25.59 -7.89 8.05
CA ALA A 324 -24.42 -8.02 7.16
C ALA A 324 -23.94 -6.64 6.67
N THR A 325 -23.54 -5.78 7.59
CA THR A 325 -23.02 -4.43 7.36
C THR A 325 -21.51 -4.50 7.18
N LEU A 326 -21.02 -3.93 6.08
CA LEU A 326 -19.62 -3.57 6.02
C LEU A 326 -19.35 -2.43 7.01
N PRO A 327 -18.24 -2.45 7.76
CA PRO A 327 -17.85 -1.32 8.59
C PRO A 327 -17.77 -0.03 7.76
N THR A 328 -18.17 1.10 8.35
CA THR A 328 -18.11 2.43 7.74
C THR A 328 -16.78 2.78 7.04
N PRO A 329 -15.58 2.39 7.56
CA PRO A 329 -14.31 2.66 6.87
C PRO A 329 -13.86 1.59 5.84
N SER A 330 -14.73 0.66 5.44
CA SER A 330 -14.33 -0.37 4.46
C SER A 330 -13.98 0.23 3.10
N ASN A 331 -12.98 -0.35 2.43
CA ASN A 331 -12.44 0.10 1.14
C ASN A 331 -11.73 1.48 1.19
N ILE A 332 -11.14 1.84 2.34
CA ILE A 332 -10.29 3.03 2.47
C ILE A 332 -8.83 2.60 2.66
N LEU A 333 -7.90 3.27 1.97
CA LEU A 333 -6.47 3.22 2.28
C LEU A 333 -5.97 4.64 2.54
N VAL A 334 -5.23 4.86 3.63
CA VAL A 334 -4.55 6.13 3.89
C VAL A 334 -3.07 5.86 4.10
N SER A 335 -2.25 6.32 3.15
CA SER A 335 -0.79 6.29 3.23
C SER A 335 -0.28 7.64 3.72
N TYR A 336 0.63 7.62 4.69
CA TYR A 336 1.26 8.77 5.32
C TYR A 336 2.74 8.78 4.99
N SER A 337 3.30 9.95 4.72
CA SER A 337 4.72 10.10 4.39
C SER A 337 5.67 9.79 5.56
N THR A 338 5.17 9.83 6.79
CA THR A 338 5.92 9.55 8.02
C THR A 338 4.99 8.98 9.08
N PHE A 339 5.53 8.29 10.07
CA PHE A 339 4.77 7.74 11.19
C PHE A 339 4.14 8.89 12.01
N PRO A 340 2.88 8.77 12.47
CA PRO A 340 2.23 9.78 13.31
C PRO A 340 3.09 10.15 14.54
N GLY A 341 3.20 11.44 14.83
CA GLY A 341 4.17 11.98 15.81
C GLY A 341 5.46 12.53 15.20
N TYR A 342 5.91 12.03 14.05
CA TYR A 342 7.22 12.34 13.48
C TYR A 342 7.23 13.35 12.34
N VAL A 343 8.42 13.89 12.08
CA VAL A 343 8.74 14.77 10.94
C VAL A 343 8.72 14.00 9.61
N SER A 344 8.35 14.70 8.53
CA SER A 344 8.56 14.29 7.14
C SER A 344 9.51 15.27 6.46
N TRP A 345 10.50 14.76 5.74
CA TRP A 345 11.60 15.52 5.13
C TRP A 345 11.33 15.86 3.66
N ARG A 346 11.91 16.97 3.22
CA ARG A 346 11.77 17.50 1.87
C ARG A 346 13.03 18.24 1.44
N ASP A 347 13.52 17.88 0.27
CA ASP A 347 14.54 18.62 -0.47
C ASP A 347 13.86 19.75 -1.29
N THR A 348 14.58 20.84 -1.53
CA THR A 348 14.02 22.01 -2.24
C THR A 348 14.00 21.87 -3.76
N GLN A 349 14.83 20.99 -4.32
CA GLN A 349 15.07 20.80 -5.75
C GLN A 349 14.57 19.43 -6.26
N ALA A 350 14.61 18.38 -5.44
CA ALA A 350 14.11 17.05 -5.81
C ALA A 350 12.63 16.84 -5.44
N GLY A 351 12.19 17.42 -4.31
CA GLY A 351 10.87 17.22 -3.73
C GLY A 351 10.93 16.55 -2.35
N SER A 352 9.80 16.01 -1.88
CA SER A 352 9.76 15.19 -0.67
C SER A 352 10.15 13.74 -0.96
N TRP A 353 11.00 13.16 -0.10
CA TRP A 353 11.49 11.79 -0.24
C TRP A 353 10.36 10.79 -0.49
N TYR A 354 9.29 10.88 0.30
CA TYR A 354 8.14 10.01 0.16
C TYR A 354 7.44 10.14 -1.19
N VAL A 355 7.26 11.36 -1.71
CA VAL A 355 6.59 11.55 -3.01
C VAL A 355 7.50 11.14 -4.17
N GLU A 356 8.81 11.38 -4.05
CA GLU A 356 9.80 10.92 -5.02
C GLU A 356 9.86 9.40 -5.12
N THR A 357 10.05 8.71 -4.00
CA THR A 357 10.02 7.24 -3.94
C THR A 357 8.67 6.70 -4.40
N LEU A 358 7.54 7.33 -4.04
CA LEU A 358 6.21 6.91 -4.47
C LEU A 358 6.01 7.06 -6.00
N ASP A 359 6.47 8.15 -6.62
CA ASP A 359 6.39 8.32 -8.08
C ASP A 359 7.22 7.26 -8.81
N ASN A 360 8.44 6.98 -8.32
CA ASN A 360 9.31 5.94 -8.87
C ASN A 360 8.68 4.54 -8.75
N MET A 361 8.20 4.17 -7.57
CA MET A 361 7.56 2.86 -7.35
C MET A 361 6.30 2.67 -8.19
N LEU A 362 5.53 3.73 -8.42
CA LEU A 362 4.35 3.72 -9.30
C LEU A 362 4.69 3.81 -10.81
N GLU A 363 5.90 4.22 -11.21
CA GLU A 363 6.39 4.06 -12.60
C GLU A 363 6.75 2.61 -12.86
N GLU A 364 7.58 2.03 -12.00
CA GLU A 364 8.23 0.74 -12.26
C GLU A 364 7.30 -0.45 -12.05
N ASN A 365 6.42 -0.39 -11.03
CA ASN A 365 5.71 -1.57 -10.52
C ASN A 365 4.17 -1.52 -10.69
N ALA A 366 3.58 -0.39 -11.08
CA ALA A 366 2.11 -0.25 -11.09
C ALA A 366 1.39 -1.15 -12.11
N ALA A 367 2.10 -1.73 -13.07
CA ALA A 367 1.58 -2.72 -14.01
C ALA A 367 1.56 -4.15 -13.46
N THR A 368 2.40 -4.47 -12.46
CA THR A 368 2.65 -5.84 -11.98
C THR A 368 2.24 -6.07 -10.53
N ASP A 369 2.36 -5.06 -9.68
CA ASP A 369 2.25 -5.16 -8.23
C ASP A 369 1.05 -4.40 -7.70
N ASP A 370 0.52 -4.87 -6.56
CA ASP A 370 -0.60 -4.21 -5.92
C ASP A 370 -0.13 -3.00 -5.10
N LEU A 371 -1.02 -2.03 -4.89
CA LEU A 371 -0.73 -0.79 -4.17
C LEU A 371 -0.13 -1.01 -2.77
N VAL A 372 -0.52 -2.06 -2.04
CA VAL A 372 0.01 -2.32 -0.70
C VAL A 372 1.44 -2.84 -0.78
N THR A 373 1.75 -3.68 -1.77
CA THR A 373 3.11 -4.13 -2.07
C THR A 373 4.00 -2.96 -2.50
N MET A 374 3.54 -2.09 -3.39
CA MET A 374 4.28 -0.87 -3.77
C MET A 374 4.50 0.07 -2.58
N LEU A 375 3.52 0.26 -1.69
CA LEU A 375 3.70 1.05 -0.47
C LEU A 375 4.70 0.43 0.51
N MET A 376 4.82 -0.90 0.54
CA MET A 376 5.86 -1.58 1.32
C MET A 376 7.27 -1.33 0.73
N MET A 377 7.40 -1.28 -0.60
CA MET A 377 8.65 -0.88 -1.26
C MET A 377 9.01 0.59 -0.94
N VAL A 378 8.02 1.50 -0.97
CA VAL A 378 8.20 2.91 -0.56
C VAL A 378 8.67 3.00 0.90
N ASN A 379 8.08 2.23 1.82
CA ASN A 379 8.53 2.20 3.22
C ASN A 379 9.99 1.75 3.33
N HIS A 380 10.39 0.70 2.58
CA HIS A 380 11.76 0.19 2.60
C HIS A 380 12.76 1.25 2.15
N GLU A 381 12.58 1.84 0.96
CA GLU A 381 13.56 2.78 0.41
C GLU A 381 13.64 4.08 1.22
N VAL A 382 12.51 4.68 1.62
CA VAL A 382 12.54 5.90 2.45
C VAL A 382 13.19 5.65 3.82
N SER A 383 13.09 4.42 4.37
CA SER A 383 13.78 4.05 5.61
C SER A 383 15.30 3.95 5.48
N GLU A 384 15.83 3.74 4.27
CA GLU A 384 17.28 3.74 4.02
C GLU A 384 17.86 5.17 4.02
N TYR A 385 17.08 6.17 3.56
CA TYR A 385 17.50 7.57 3.50
C TYR A 385 17.84 8.15 4.88
N THR A 386 18.78 9.11 4.91
CA THR A 386 19.26 9.73 6.15
C THR A 386 19.52 11.22 5.95
N ALA A 387 18.91 12.07 6.77
CA ALA A 387 19.01 13.53 6.70
C ALA A 387 20.01 14.03 7.75
N ASN A 388 20.89 14.95 7.34
CA ASN A 388 21.91 15.53 8.22
C ASN A 388 22.78 14.46 8.94
N GLY A 389 22.96 13.30 8.31
CA GLY A 389 23.73 12.17 8.85
C GLY A 389 23.11 11.43 10.04
N LEU A 390 21.91 11.82 10.51
CA LEU A 390 21.32 11.29 11.75
C LEU A 390 19.82 10.98 11.65
N TYR A 391 19.05 11.79 10.94
CA TYR A 391 17.60 11.71 10.99
C TYR A 391 17.03 10.72 9.98
N LYS A 392 16.06 9.92 10.44
CA LYS A 392 15.36 8.91 9.65
C LYS A 392 13.92 9.35 9.35
N GLN A 393 13.26 8.60 8.46
CA GLN A 393 11.84 8.75 8.15
C GLN A 393 11.26 7.36 7.85
N MET A 394 10.13 7.05 8.46
CA MET A 394 9.42 5.80 8.21
C MET A 394 7.98 6.11 7.75
N PRO A 395 7.67 6.01 6.45
CA PRO A 395 6.30 6.11 5.98
C PRO A 395 5.45 4.94 6.50
N GLY A 396 4.13 5.05 6.35
CA GLY A 396 3.22 4.00 6.79
C GLY A 396 1.86 4.10 6.15
N SER A 397 1.03 3.07 6.31
CA SER A 397 -0.35 3.13 5.82
C SER A 397 -1.35 2.45 6.76
N PHE A 398 -2.55 3.03 6.82
CA PHE A 398 -3.74 2.42 7.40
C PHE A 398 -4.56 1.81 6.28
N ASN A 399 -4.53 0.49 6.18
CA ASN A 399 -5.18 -0.26 5.11
C ASN A 399 -6.49 -0.91 5.60
N PHE A 400 -7.62 -0.44 5.05
CA PHE A 400 -8.96 -1.04 5.22
C PHE A 400 -9.56 -1.49 3.88
N LEU A 401 -8.70 -1.73 2.87
CA LEU A 401 -9.06 -2.43 1.65
C LEU A 401 -9.43 -3.89 1.96
N ARG A 402 -10.34 -4.45 1.16
CA ARG A 402 -10.81 -5.84 1.30
C ARG A 402 -10.33 -6.76 0.19
N LYS A 403 -9.58 -6.22 -0.76
CA LYS A 403 -9.10 -6.84 -1.99
C LYS A 403 -7.80 -6.17 -2.42
N LEU A 404 -7.00 -6.87 -3.22
CA LEU A 404 -5.80 -6.32 -3.86
C LEU A 404 -6.20 -5.22 -4.86
N LEU A 405 -5.37 -4.19 -4.99
CA LEU A 405 -5.60 -3.06 -5.89
C LEU A 405 -4.43 -2.90 -6.85
N TYR A 406 -4.68 -3.17 -8.12
CA TYR A 406 -3.74 -2.94 -9.22
C TYR A 406 -4.21 -1.72 -10.00
N PHE A 407 -3.29 -0.87 -10.44
CA PHE A 407 -3.66 0.28 -11.28
C PHE A 407 -3.69 -0.10 -12.76
N GLN A 408 -4.53 0.57 -13.53
CA GLN A 408 -4.53 0.45 -14.98
C GLN A 408 -3.52 1.45 -15.56
N ALA A 409 -2.28 1.01 -15.77
CA ALA A 409 -1.31 1.79 -16.53
C ALA A 409 -1.74 1.86 -18.01
N LEU A 410 -1.82 3.08 -18.57
CA LEU A 410 -2.01 3.23 -20.01
C LEU A 410 -0.75 2.73 -20.74
N PRO A 411 -0.88 2.01 -21.87
CA PRO A 411 0.28 1.63 -22.66
C PRO A 411 1.01 2.90 -23.11
N CYS A 412 2.30 3.00 -22.75
CA CYS A 412 3.13 4.16 -23.02
C CYS A 412 3.04 4.54 -24.51
N GLN A 413 2.49 5.73 -24.78
CA GLN A 413 2.48 6.32 -26.11
C GLN A 413 3.92 6.69 -26.46
N ARG A 414 4.66 5.75 -27.06
CA ARG A 414 5.94 6.06 -27.69
C ARG A 414 5.70 7.19 -28.70
N PRO A 415 6.50 8.27 -28.68
CA PRO A 415 6.37 9.30 -29.69
C PRO A 415 6.56 8.64 -31.07
N ILE A 416 5.57 8.83 -31.94
CA ILE A 416 5.71 8.47 -33.35
C ILE A 416 6.74 9.45 -33.91
N VAL A 417 7.99 8.98 -34.06
CA VAL A 417 9.01 9.70 -34.81
C VAL A 417 8.59 9.64 -36.27
N SER A 418 8.01 10.74 -36.74
CA SER A 418 7.59 10.98 -38.13
C SER A 418 8.76 11.37 -39.01
#